data_AF-A0A196SNL9-F1
#
_entry.id   AF-A0A196SNL9-F1
#
_cell.length_a   1.000
_cell.length_b   1.000
_cell.length_c   1.000
_cell.angle_alpha   90.00
_cell.angle_beta   90.00
_cell.angle_gamma   90.00
#
_symmetry.space_group_name_H-M   'P 1'
#
loop_
_entity.id
_entity.type
_entity.pdbx_description
1 polymer ?
#
loop_
_entity_poly.entity_id
_entity_poly.type
_entity_poly.pdbx_seq_one_letter_code
_entity_poly.pdbx_strand_id
1 'polypeptide(L)'
;MFLVNRSVSDRIPCCELHYHGRIYLLDCGWDLSYLNVFLPPPAALRESKVVSPLDLPQLDNPVVELNGGVFLNTDPFIISYALDRIDWASIDAIFVSTVGSYMLLPIILRETEFSGAIYAPRPLCEIATNECKAIASVPSTRPLPKNLSDLVHHLPSYRGDEYCGYSLFSSTDMERVSSLVKKVSYGEVIEHDRTVSVGCFFDGNGLTSCGWWFKPTVSKDPLTADVVYFPSDQFIASPLTPPLQTTVIEKCRSIIFGSHPQLAESERRDAILDMKELNQTIQRYHNENKVVVFLGAVDDVMIAVLTTLTKETATKGKLPLVCFVDEGDTWFFQAASRYQFHPECLNEELKRKIIGGVPPLPWLSSESDVVSVTSSPSRLRNASFVLFPHPQFGCSYAASLFLNYENYEFITLSDACCRALLEPLLPDARRLHTAWLRGPSAEVEKAAKKTRVVRAWQERGRVEMACEANALVRLPLRQFSVKRAIDVSDGLKWVERGNKELVLGGRACPLREETPLEAVEKKARQLGEVEVKDGVVTILSTGVKLRVEGRRVVIKDAKEEDRKRVLALFS
;
A
#
# COMPACT_ATOMS: atom_id res chain seq x y z
N MET A 1 10.12 -19.37 -12.36
CA MET A 1 9.12 -18.55 -11.66
C MET A 1 9.81 -17.29 -11.21
N PHE A 2 9.23 -16.12 -11.48
CA PHE A 2 9.77 -14.85 -11.03
C PHE A 2 8.66 -13.87 -10.69
N LEU A 3 9.01 -12.86 -9.89
CA LEU A 3 8.16 -11.75 -9.52
C LEU A 3 8.69 -10.48 -10.20
N VAL A 4 7.80 -9.60 -10.65
CA VAL A 4 8.13 -8.22 -11.02
C VAL A 4 7.31 -7.30 -10.12
N ASN A 5 7.99 -6.48 -9.33
CA ASN A 5 7.31 -5.46 -8.55
C ASN A 5 6.88 -4.30 -9.48
N ARG A 6 5.58 -4.03 -9.53
CA ARG A 6 4.95 -2.91 -10.24
C ARG A 6 4.47 -1.81 -9.30
N SER A 7 4.62 -2.00 -7.98
CA SER A 7 4.27 -1.03 -6.95
C SER A 7 5.08 0.26 -7.13
N VAL A 8 4.40 1.40 -7.14
CA VAL A 8 5.04 2.72 -7.21
C VAL A 8 5.31 3.30 -5.81
N SER A 9 4.65 2.73 -4.79
CA SER A 9 4.82 3.06 -3.38
C SER A 9 4.96 1.77 -2.57
N ASP A 10 5.72 1.83 -1.49
CA ASP A 10 5.82 0.73 -0.53
C ASP A 10 4.52 0.54 0.27
N ARG A 11 3.49 1.38 0.11
CA ARG A 11 2.20 1.27 0.83
C ARG A 11 1.16 0.45 0.07
N ILE A 12 1.27 0.40 -1.25
CA ILE A 12 0.29 -0.27 -2.11
C ILE A 12 0.99 -1.37 -2.87
N PRO A 13 0.63 -2.64 -2.65
CA PRO A 13 1.19 -3.70 -3.45
C PRO A 13 0.58 -3.72 -4.86
N CYS A 14 1.46 -3.91 -5.85
CA CYS A 14 1.11 -4.35 -7.19
C CYS A 14 2.23 -5.25 -7.72
N CYS A 15 1.99 -6.56 -7.78
CA CYS A 15 3.04 -7.54 -8.04
C CYS A 15 2.67 -8.49 -9.18
N GLU A 16 3.49 -8.55 -10.22
CA GLU A 16 3.31 -9.45 -11.36
C GLU A 16 4.07 -10.76 -11.11
N LEU A 17 3.33 -11.84 -10.87
CA LEU A 17 3.85 -13.19 -10.62
C LEU A 17 3.80 -14.01 -11.91
N HIS A 18 4.98 -14.37 -12.44
CA HIS A 18 5.11 -15.30 -13.56
C HIS A 18 5.29 -16.72 -13.04
N TYR A 19 4.24 -17.53 -13.17
CA TYR A 19 4.17 -18.87 -12.60
C TYR A 19 3.53 -19.87 -13.57
N HIS A 20 4.21 -20.98 -13.86
CA HIS A 20 3.73 -22.04 -14.78
C HIS A 20 3.24 -21.54 -16.14
N GLY A 21 3.95 -20.57 -16.74
CA GLY A 21 3.61 -20.02 -18.05
C GLY A 21 2.44 -19.04 -18.03
N ARG A 22 1.98 -18.64 -16.85
CA ARG A 22 0.92 -17.67 -16.61
C ARG A 22 1.46 -16.43 -15.93
N ILE A 23 0.72 -15.34 -16.05
CA ILE A 23 1.01 -14.05 -15.45
C ILE A 23 -0.17 -13.67 -14.55
N TYR A 24 0.10 -13.61 -13.25
CA TYR A 24 -0.89 -13.23 -12.25
C TYR A 24 -0.53 -11.87 -11.66
N LEU A 25 -1.52 -11.00 -11.50
CA LEU A 25 -1.37 -9.77 -10.76
C LEU A 25 -1.83 -10.00 -9.32
N LEU A 26 -0.89 -9.89 -8.38
CA LEU A 26 -1.13 -9.95 -6.93
C LEU A 26 -1.29 -8.53 -6.43
N ASP A 27 -2.53 -8.19 -6.11
CA ASP A 27 -2.97 -6.84 -5.79
C ASP A 27 -2.65 -5.78 -6.85
N CYS A 28 -3.38 -4.68 -6.71
CA CYS A 28 -3.23 -3.48 -7.49
C CYS A 28 -4.16 -2.43 -6.85
N GLY A 29 -3.69 -1.78 -5.79
CA GLY A 29 -4.56 -0.95 -4.95
C GLY A 29 -4.56 0.53 -5.25
N TRP A 30 -5.59 1.18 -4.74
CA TRP A 30 -5.66 2.62 -4.58
C TRP A 30 -5.19 3.00 -3.18
N ASP A 31 -4.20 3.89 -3.06
CA ASP A 31 -3.80 4.45 -1.76
C ASP A 31 -4.85 5.48 -1.35
N LEU A 32 -5.65 5.18 -0.35
CA LEU A 32 -6.59 6.19 0.13
C LEU A 32 -5.85 7.42 0.69
N SER A 33 -4.54 7.33 1.03
CA SER A 33 -3.77 8.50 1.45
C SER A 33 -3.66 9.60 0.39
N TYR A 34 -3.91 9.31 -0.90
CA TYR A 34 -4.02 10.34 -1.93
C TYR A 34 -5.17 11.31 -1.66
N LEU A 35 -6.26 10.88 -1.00
CA LEU A 35 -7.40 11.75 -0.68
C LEU A 35 -7.01 12.93 0.20
N ASN A 36 -5.89 12.84 0.92
CA ASN A 36 -5.38 13.90 1.77
C ASN A 36 -4.81 15.11 1.02
N VAL A 37 -4.56 15.01 -0.29
CA VAL A 37 -4.07 16.15 -1.08
C VAL A 37 -5.20 17.04 -1.58
N PHE A 38 -6.46 16.62 -1.44
CA PHE A 38 -7.61 17.40 -1.87
C PHE A 38 -8.10 18.30 -0.74
N LEU A 39 -8.29 19.58 -1.03
CA LEU A 39 -8.93 20.51 -0.11
C LEU A 39 -10.45 20.30 -0.09
N PRO A 40 -11.10 20.48 1.06
CA PRO A 40 -12.55 20.56 1.12
C PRO A 40 -13.09 21.66 0.20
N PRO A 41 -14.32 21.54 -0.30
CA PRO A 41 -14.96 22.58 -1.10
C PRO A 41 -14.91 23.97 -0.42
N PRO A 42 -14.45 25.02 -1.12
CA PRO A 42 -14.39 26.39 -0.64
C PRO A 42 -15.67 26.95 -0.01
N ALA A 43 -16.85 26.54 -0.47
CA ALA A 43 -18.12 26.93 0.15
C ALA A 43 -18.19 26.45 1.61
N ALA A 44 -17.77 25.21 1.88
CA ALA A 44 -17.70 24.66 3.23
C ALA A 44 -16.61 25.33 4.09
N LEU A 45 -15.50 25.76 3.48
CA LEU A 45 -14.45 26.54 4.16
C LEU A 45 -14.90 27.98 4.48
N ARG A 46 -15.75 28.60 3.65
CA ARG A 46 -16.28 29.97 3.86
C ARG A 46 -17.37 30.01 4.95
N GLU A 47 -18.14 28.95 5.10
CA GLU A 47 -19.15 28.82 6.15
C GLU A 47 -18.55 28.54 7.54
N SER A 48 -17.28 28.14 7.59
CA SER A 48 -16.56 27.75 8.80
C SER A 48 -15.52 28.83 9.14
N LYS A 49 -15.72 29.54 10.25
CA LYS A 49 -15.08 30.85 10.53
C LYS A 49 -13.57 30.83 10.89
N VAL A 50 -12.80 29.78 10.55
CA VAL A 50 -11.44 29.59 11.07
C VAL A 50 -10.42 29.16 10.00
N VAL A 51 -10.49 29.78 8.82
CA VAL A 51 -9.28 30.01 8.02
C VAL A 51 -9.07 31.52 8.00
N SER A 52 -7.85 32.00 8.28
CA SER A 52 -7.53 33.42 8.04
C SER A 52 -7.79 33.73 6.55
N PRO A 53 -8.80 34.54 6.18
CA PRO A 53 -9.27 34.67 4.80
C PRO A 53 -8.36 35.47 3.86
N LEU A 54 -7.13 35.79 4.28
CA LEU A 54 -6.22 36.62 3.47
C LEU A 54 -5.60 35.84 2.29
N ASP A 55 -5.55 34.49 2.36
CA ASP A 55 -4.95 33.63 1.30
C ASP A 55 -5.98 32.80 0.49
N LEU A 56 -7.22 32.70 0.98
CA LEU A 56 -8.35 32.10 0.27
C LEU A 56 -8.83 32.81 -1.04
N PRO A 57 -8.43 34.05 -1.39
CA PRO A 57 -8.80 34.67 -2.67
C PRO A 57 -8.25 33.94 -3.91
N GLN A 58 -7.32 32.99 -3.76
CA GLN A 58 -6.74 32.20 -4.86
C GLN A 58 -7.46 30.86 -5.14
N LEU A 59 -8.56 30.56 -4.45
CA LEU A 59 -9.29 29.28 -4.54
C LEU A 59 -10.03 29.03 -5.88
N ASP A 60 -9.83 29.85 -6.90
CA ASP A 60 -10.21 29.46 -8.27
C ASP A 60 -9.10 28.66 -8.96
N ASN A 61 -7.89 28.65 -8.39
CA ASN A 61 -6.79 27.82 -8.87
C ASN A 61 -7.00 26.36 -8.41
N PRO A 62 -6.93 25.37 -9.33
CA PRO A 62 -6.99 23.95 -8.97
C PRO A 62 -5.80 23.48 -8.13
N VAL A 63 -4.69 24.22 -8.10
CA VAL A 63 -3.52 23.92 -7.25
C VAL A 63 -3.31 25.09 -6.28
N VAL A 64 -3.20 24.77 -4.98
CA VAL A 64 -3.10 25.75 -3.91
C VAL A 64 -1.93 25.40 -2.99
N GLU A 65 -1.11 26.40 -2.65
CA GLU A 65 -0.06 26.26 -1.64
C GLU A 65 -0.54 26.80 -0.30
N LEU A 66 -0.52 25.97 0.75
CA LEU A 66 -0.93 26.32 2.12
C LEU A 66 0.11 25.83 3.12
N ASN A 67 0.66 26.74 3.93
CA ASN A 67 1.64 26.42 4.99
C ASN A 67 2.84 25.57 4.50
N GLY A 68 3.28 25.79 3.26
CA GLY A 68 4.38 25.04 2.63
C GLY A 68 4.00 23.67 2.04
N GLY A 69 2.73 23.26 2.14
CA GLY A 69 2.16 22.11 1.43
C GLY A 69 1.48 22.52 0.12
N VAL A 70 1.39 21.58 -0.83
CA VAL A 70 0.70 21.76 -2.12
C VAL A 70 -0.54 20.87 -2.13
N PHE A 71 -1.70 21.45 -2.46
CA PHE A 71 -2.99 20.78 -2.43
C PHE A 71 -3.79 21.01 -3.71
N LEU A 72 -4.75 20.13 -3.97
CA LEU A 72 -5.69 20.22 -5.08
C LEU A 72 -7.03 20.76 -4.59
N ASN A 73 -7.52 21.80 -5.24
CA ASN A 73 -8.80 22.45 -4.93
C ASN A 73 -9.85 22.09 -5.99
N THR A 74 -10.05 20.78 -6.14
CA THR A 74 -11.00 20.18 -7.07
C THR A 74 -11.85 19.17 -6.32
N ASP A 75 -12.93 18.69 -6.94
CA ASP A 75 -13.54 17.45 -6.48
C ASP A 75 -12.48 16.32 -6.51
N PRO A 76 -12.54 15.38 -5.56
CA PRO A 76 -11.56 14.31 -5.48
C PRO A 76 -11.61 13.41 -6.71
N PHE A 77 -10.44 12.93 -7.11
CA PHE A 77 -10.28 11.93 -8.17
C PHE A 77 -9.23 10.90 -7.75
N ILE A 78 -9.16 9.79 -8.47
CA ILE A 78 -8.26 8.69 -8.14
C ILE A 78 -6.87 9.05 -8.66
N ILE A 79 -5.92 9.21 -7.74
CA ILE A 79 -4.51 9.20 -8.08
C ILE A 79 -4.05 7.74 -7.96
N SER A 80 -3.53 7.19 -9.03
CA SER A 80 -2.96 5.85 -9.04
C SER A 80 -1.72 5.81 -9.91
N TYR A 81 -1.02 4.68 -9.90
CA TYR A 81 0.06 4.48 -10.85
C TYR A 81 -0.48 4.48 -12.29
N ALA A 82 0.38 4.85 -13.23
CA ALA A 82 0.05 4.84 -14.65
C ALA A 82 -0.23 3.40 -15.10
N LEU A 83 -1.51 3.07 -15.32
CA LEU A 83 -1.96 1.72 -15.65
C LEU A 83 -1.38 1.23 -16.98
N ASP A 84 -0.99 2.13 -17.89
CA ASP A 84 -0.35 1.83 -19.16
C ASP A 84 1.04 1.15 -19.04
N ARG A 85 1.61 1.13 -17.83
CA ARG A 85 2.88 0.44 -17.53
C ARG A 85 2.76 -1.07 -17.38
N ILE A 86 1.53 -1.60 -17.37
CA ILE A 86 1.23 -3.04 -17.30
C ILE A 86 0.57 -3.46 -18.61
N ASP A 87 1.07 -4.54 -19.19
CA ASP A 87 0.42 -5.18 -20.34
C ASP A 87 -0.80 -6.00 -19.85
N TRP A 88 -1.93 -5.33 -19.67
CA TRP A 88 -3.16 -5.92 -19.13
C TRP A 88 -3.73 -7.06 -19.96
N ALA A 89 -3.45 -7.09 -21.26
CA ALA A 89 -3.87 -8.18 -22.15
C ALA A 89 -3.13 -9.49 -21.85
N SER A 90 -1.94 -9.41 -21.24
CA SER A 90 -1.13 -10.55 -20.85
C SER A 90 -1.47 -11.15 -19.48
N ILE A 91 -2.26 -10.44 -18.66
CA ILE A 91 -2.59 -10.86 -17.29
C ILE A 91 -3.73 -11.89 -17.32
N ASP A 92 -3.45 -13.12 -16.88
CA ASP A 92 -4.42 -14.21 -16.83
C ASP A 92 -5.44 -14.04 -15.68
N ALA A 93 -4.97 -13.55 -14.52
CA ALA A 93 -5.83 -13.30 -13.37
C ALA A 93 -5.30 -12.23 -12.40
N ILE A 94 -6.22 -11.56 -11.72
CA ILE A 94 -5.96 -10.64 -10.61
C ILE A 94 -6.42 -11.29 -9.30
N PHE A 95 -5.55 -11.30 -8.30
CA PHE A 95 -5.83 -11.78 -6.94
C PHE A 95 -5.86 -10.59 -5.99
N VAL A 96 -7.01 -10.35 -5.37
CA VAL A 96 -7.29 -9.15 -4.56
C VAL A 96 -7.26 -9.54 -3.08
N SER A 97 -6.40 -8.88 -2.32
CA SER A 97 -6.15 -9.18 -0.90
C SER A 97 -6.69 -8.15 0.08
N THR A 98 -6.88 -6.90 -0.33
CA THR A 98 -7.33 -5.82 0.57
C THR A 98 -8.47 -4.99 -0.03
N VAL A 99 -9.15 -4.20 0.82
CA VAL A 99 -10.17 -3.25 0.36
C VAL A 99 -9.55 -2.25 -0.62
N GLY A 100 -8.37 -1.68 -0.30
CA GLY A 100 -7.66 -0.76 -1.19
C GLY A 100 -7.35 -1.37 -2.57
N SER A 101 -6.98 -2.66 -2.61
CA SER A 101 -6.80 -3.43 -3.86
C SER A 101 -8.09 -3.56 -4.67
N TYR A 102 -9.23 -3.74 -4.01
CA TYR A 102 -10.52 -3.88 -4.67
C TYR A 102 -11.00 -2.57 -5.30
N MET A 103 -10.74 -1.44 -4.64
CA MET A 103 -11.26 -0.13 -5.04
C MET A 103 -10.69 0.40 -6.36
N LEU A 104 -9.58 -0.15 -6.85
CA LEU A 104 -9.01 0.22 -8.15
C LEU A 104 -9.55 -0.64 -9.32
N LEU A 105 -10.20 -1.78 -9.03
CA LEU A 105 -10.80 -2.65 -10.07
C LEU A 105 -11.75 -1.92 -11.04
N PRO A 106 -12.63 -1.01 -10.57
CA PRO A 106 -13.50 -0.24 -11.48
C PRO A 106 -12.71 0.50 -12.56
N ILE A 107 -11.57 1.09 -12.17
CA ILE A 107 -10.71 1.87 -13.06
C ILE A 107 -9.92 0.94 -14.00
N ILE A 108 -9.36 -0.14 -13.48
CA ILE A 108 -8.70 -1.16 -14.31
C ILE A 108 -9.63 -1.66 -15.40
N LEU A 109 -10.87 -2.01 -15.06
CA LEU A 109 -11.84 -2.54 -16.02
C LEU A 109 -12.37 -1.51 -17.03
N ARG A 110 -12.25 -0.22 -16.72
CA ARG A 110 -12.71 0.89 -17.56
C ARG A 110 -11.61 1.39 -18.49
N GLU A 111 -10.39 1.52 -17.97
CA GLU A 111 -9.26 2.17 -18.63
C GLU A 111 -8.30 1.20 -19.32
N THR A 112 -8.50 -0.13 -19.16
CA THR A 112 -7.58 -1.14 -19.69
C THR A 112 -8.29 -2.23 -20.47
N GLU A 113 -7.51 -3.02 -21.20
CA GLU A 113 -8.00 -4.17 -21.97
C GLU A 113 -8.02 -5.49 -21.16
N PHE A 114 -7.95 -5.41 -19.83
CA PHE A 114 -7.95 -6.60 -18.98
C PHE A 114 -9.21 -7.46 -19.20
N SER A 115 -8.99 -8.73 -19.54
CA SER A 115 -10.06 -9.72 -19.78
C SER A 115 -9.89 -11.02 -18.98
N GLY A 116 -8.92 -11.07 -18.08
CA GLY A 116 -8.64 -12.24 -17.24
C GLY A 116 -9.66 -12.44 -16.12
N ALA A 117 -9.41 -13.41 -15.25
CA ALA A 117 -10.25 -13.68 -14.08
C ALA A 117 -9.90 -12.77 -12.90
N ILE A 118 -10.88 -12.35 -12.10
CA ILE A 118 -10.62 -11.61 -10.85
C ILE A 118 -11.11 -12.47 -9.68
N TYR A 119 -10.24 -12.69 -8.69
CA TYR A 119 -10.54 -13.46 -7.49
C TYR A 119 -10.39 -12.61 -6.24
N ALA A 120 -11.38 -12.69 -5.36
CA ALA A 120 -11.41 -11.94 -4.11
C ALA A 120 -12.24 -12.69 -3.06
N PRO A 121 -11.89 -12.63 -1.76
CA PRO A 121 -12.71 -13.17 -0.70
C PRO A 121 -14.11 -12.56 -0.70
N ARG A 122 -15.15 -13.38 -0.53
CA ARG A 122 -16.53 -12.90 -0.41
C ARG A 122 -16.72 -11.75 0.60
N PRO A 123 -16.25 -11.84 1.86
CA PRO A 123 -16.36 -10.75 2.83
C PRO A 123 -15.71 -9.45 2.34
N LEU A 124 -14.54 -9.55 1.72
CA LEU A 124 -13.83 -8.40 1.15
C LEU A 124 -14.67 -7.73 0.06
N CYS A 125 -15.27 -8.50 -0.87
CA CYS A 125 -16.11 -7.95 -1.91
C CYS A 125 -17.32 -7.19 -1.36
N GLU A 126 -18.00 -7.72 -0.34
CA GLU A 126 -19.20 -7.09 0.23
C GLU A 126 -18.89 -5.77 0.92
N ILE A 127 -17.80 -5.74 1.69
CA ILE A 127 -17.38 -4.53 2.42
C ILE A 127 -16.83 -3.48 1.45
N ALA A 128 -15.92 -3.86 0.56
CA ALA A 128 -15.33 -2.95 -0.40
C ALA A 128 -16.38 -2.38 -1.38
N THR A 129 -17.40 -3.16 -1.75
CA THR A 129 -18.50 -2.65 -2.59
C THR A 129 -19.29 -1.55 -1.89
N ASN A 130 -19.57 -1.70 -0.59
CA ASN A 130 -20.27 -0.66 0.16
C ASN A 130 -19.40 0.59 0.33
N GLU A 131 -18.10 0.45 0.61
CA GLU A 131 -17.19 1.60 0.66
C GLU A 131 -17.10 2.32 -0.69
N CYS A 132 -17.01 1.58 -1.80
CA CYS A 132 -17.05 2.18 -3.13
C CYS A 132 -18.37 2.92 -3.37
N LYS A 133 -19.53 2.33 -3.03
CA LYS A 133 -20.82 3.03 -3.15
C LYS A 133 -20.87 4.31 -2.32
N ALA A 134 -20.29 4.29 -1.13
CA ALA A 134 -20.19 5.47 -0.28
C ALA A 134 -19.40 6.59 -0.98
N ILE A 135 -18.23 6.26 -1.55
CA ILE A 135 -17.40 7.22 -2.28
C ILE A 135 -18.09 7.71 -3.56
N ALA A 136 -18.72 6.82 -4.31
CA ALA A 136 -19.44 7.15 -5.54
C ALA A 136 -20.70 7.99 -5.28
N SER A 137 -21.25 7.95 -4.06
CA SER A 137 -22.42 8.74 -3.66
C SER A 137 -22.08 10.18 -3.26
N VAL A 138 -20.79 10.52 -3.10
CA VAL A 138 -20.35 11.87 -2.80
C VAL A 138 -20.71 12.78 -4.00
N PRO A 139 -21.57 13.81 -3.80
CA PRO A 139 -21.98 14.67 -4.90
C PRO A 139 -20.79 15.42 -5.47
N SER A 140 -20.63 15.37 -6.79
CA SER A 140 -19.69 16.27 -7.47
C SER A 140 -20.21 17.70 -7.36
N THR A 141 -19.38 18.58 -6.81
CA THR A 141 -19.69 20.01 -6.67
C THR A 141 -19.06 20.83 -7.80
N ARG A 142 -18.13 20.26 -8.56
CA ARG A 142 -17.34 20.93 -9.59
C ARG A 142 -17.03 20.00 -10.77
N PRO A 143 -17.04 20.52 -12.01
CA PRO A 143 -16.53 19.75 -13.14
C PRO A 143 -15.03 19.47 -12.93
N LEU A 144 -14.64 18.20 -13.02
CA LEU A 144 -13.24 17.80 -13.01
C LEU A 144 -12.48 18.43 -14.20
N PRO A 145 -11.25 18.90 -13.99
CA PRO A 145 -10.41 19.39 -15.08
C PRO A 145 -10.16 18.30 -16.14
N LYS A 146 -10.02 18.70 -17.41
CA LYS A 146 -9.90 17.76 -18.53
C LYS A 146 -8.64 16.89 -18.47
N ASN A 147 -7.53 17.41 -17.93
CA ASN A 147 -6.28 16.67 -17.81
C ASN A 147 -5.93 16.51 -16.31
N LEU A 148 -6.41 15.41 -15.73
CA LEU A 148 -6.17 15.10 -14.31
C LEU A 148 -4.70 14.78 -14.04
N SER A 149 -4.01 14.12 -14.97
CA SER A 149 -2.60 13.77 -14.82
C SER A 149 -1.71 15.01 -14.73
N ASP A 150 -2.01 16.08 -15.47
CA ASP A 150 -1.29 17.35 -15.34
C ASP A 150 -1.36 17.88 -13.91
N LEU A 151 -2.51 17.80 -13.24
CA LEU A 151 -2.67 18.23 -11.85
C LEU A 151 -1.88 17.36 -10.87
N VAL A 152 -1.88 16.05 -11.08
CA VAL A 152 -1.10 15.12 -10.25
C VAL A 152 0.37 15.50 -10.26
N HIS A 153 0.93 15.86 -11.41
CA HIS A 153 2.34 16.23 -11.53
C HIS A 153 2.74 17.54 -10.83
N HIS A 154 1.77 18.37 -10.42
CA HIS A 154 2.05 19.53 -9.56
C HIS A 154 2.32 19.13 -8.10
N LEU A 155 1.86 17.95 -7.67
CA LEU A 155 2.04 17.49 -6.29
C LEU A 155 3.48 16.98 -6.08
N PRO A 156 4.20 17.47 -5.05
CA PRO A 156 5.60 17.07 -4.79
C PRO A 156 5.80 15.56 -4.65
N SER A 157 4.83 14.87 -4.04
CA SER A 157 4.88 13.42 -3.80
C SER A 157 4.59 12.58 -5.05
N TYR A 158 4.04 13.17 -6.12
CA TYR A 158 3.51 12.45 -7.29
C TYR A 158 4.06 12.99 -8.61
N ARG A 159 5.35 13.36 -8.60
CA ARG A 159 6.06 13.90 -9.76
C ARG A 159 6.48 12.77 -10.72
N GLY A 160 6.41 13.08 -12.01
CA GLY A 160 6.85 12.21 -13.11
C GLY A 160 5.77 11.25 -13.60
N ASP A 161 6.05 10.62 -14.74
CA ASP A 161 5.10 9.84 -15.54
C ASP A 161 4.71 8.48 -14.90
N GLU A 162 4.94 8.31 -13.60
CA GLU A 162 4.63 7.09 -12.85
C GLU A 162 3.21 7.09 -12.28
N TYR A 163 2.63 8.28 -12.14
CA TYR A 163 1.31 8.49 -11.58
C TYR A 163 0.38 9.14 -12.60
N CYS A 164 -0.89 8.80 -12.54
CA CYS A 164 -1.95 9.34 -13.39
C CYS A 164 -3.18 9.66 -12.56
N GLY A 165 -3.93 10.66 -13.02
CA GLY A 165 -5.23 11.01 -12.47
C GLY A 165 -6.35 10.32 -13.25
N TYR A 166 -7.23 9.60 -12.55
CA TYR A 166 -8.40 8.93 -13.08
C TYR A 166 -9.66 9.49 -12.44
N SER A 167 -10.71 9.70 -13.22
CA SER A 167 -12.00 10.08 -12.64
C SER A 167 -12.50 8.98 -11.69
N LEU A 168 -13.26 9.38 -10.66
CA LEU A 168 -13.90 8.43 -9.76
C LEU A 168 -14.77 7.44 -10.54
N PHE A 169 -14.98 6.27 -9.93
CA PHE A 169 -15.83 5.23 -10.49
C PHE A 169 -17.32 5.54 -10.26
N SER A 170 -18.14 5.09 -11.21
CA SER A 170 -19.59 5.22 -11.19
C SER A 170 -20.28 3.97 -10.63
N SER A 171 -21.58 4.06 -10.36
CA SER A 171 -22.39 2.87 -10.02
C SER A 171 -22.33 1.79 -11.10
N THR A 172 -22.27 2.18 -12.39
CA THR A 172 -22.13 1.25 -13.50
C THR A 172 -20.78 0.53 -13.49
N ASP A 173 -19.70 1.23 -13.14
CA ASP A 173 -18.38 0.59 -13.00
C ASP A 173 -18.40 -0.43 -11.84
N MET A 174 -19.11 -0.14 -10.75
CA MET A 174 -19.27 -1.05 -9.62
C MET A 174 -20.13 -2.28 -9.92
N GLU A 175 -21.18 -2.12 -10.72
CA GLU A 175 -21.98 -3.25 -11.23
C GLU A 175 -21.13 -4.16 -12.11
N ARG A 176 -20.29 -3.59 -12.97
CA ARG A 176 -19.34 -4.34 -13.80
C ARG A 176 -18.37 -5.15 -12.94
N VAL A 177 -17.71 -4.52 -11.96
CA VAL A 177 -16.86 -5.24 -10.98
C VAL A 177 -17.62 -6.38 -10.32
N SER A 178 -18.81 -6.10 -9.78
CA SER A 178 -19.62 -7.09 -9.06
C SER A 178 -20.00 -8.30 -9.91
N SER A 179 -20.15 -8.11 -11.23
CA SER A 179 -20.47 -9.18 -12.18
C SER A 179 -19.27 -10.04 -12.60
N LEU A 180 -18.06 -9.47 -12.57
CA LEU A 180 -16.83 -10.13 -13.06
C LEU A 180 -16.00 -10.76 -11.95
N VAL A 181 -16.08 -10.24 -10.73
CA VAL A 181 -15.32 -10.77 -9.59
C VAL A 181 -15.86 -12.13 -9.15
N LYS A 182 -14.99 -13.14 -9.17
CA LYS A 182 -15.23 -14.47 -8.62
C LYS A 182 -14.98 -14.42 -7.12
N LYS A 183 -16.08 -14.47 -6.36
CA LYS A 183 -16.07 -14.49 -4.89
C LYS A 183 -15.63 -15.86 -4.39
N VAL A 184 -14.56 -15.90 -3.61
CA VAL A 184 -14.01 -17.15 -3.05
C VAL A 184 -14.08 -17.16 -1.52
N SER A 185 -13.99 -18.35 -0.94
CA SER A 185 -14.02 -18.57 0.51
C SER A 185 -12.62 -18.86 1.05
N TYR A 186 -12.31 -18.45 2.28
CA TYR A 186 -11.05 -18.83 2.92
C TYR A 186 -10.90 -20.36 2.97
N GLY A 187 -9.77 -20.87 2.50
CA GLY A 187 -9.50 -22.31 2.38
C GLY A 187 -10.06 -22.97 1.12
N GLU A 188 -10.79 -22.25 0.28
CA GLU A 188 -11.22 -22.74 -1.04
C GLU A 188 -10.01 -22.92 -1.95
N VAL A 189 -9.96 -24.06 -2.64
CA VAL A 189 -8.94 -24.34 -3.66
C VAL A 189 -9.51 -24.05 -5.03
N ILE A 190 -8.91 -23.09 -5.71
CA ILE A 190 -9.21 -22.68 -7.07
C ILE A 190 -8.26 -23.42 -7.99
N GLU A 191 -8.78 -24.29 -8.84
CA GLU A 191 -8.00 -24.84 -9.96
C GLU A 191 -8.06 -23.88 -11.13
N HIS A 192 -7.02 -23.08 -11.30
CA HIS A 192 -6.90 -22.18 -12.43
C HIS A 192 -6.22 -22.90 -13.59
N ASP A 193 -6.96 -23.03 -14.70
CA ASP A 193 -6.52 -23.63 -15.97
C ASP A 193 -5.92 -25.04 -15.86
N ARG A 194 -6.25 -25.78 -14.79
CA ARG A 194 -5.75 -27.15 -14.48
C ARG A 194 -4.23 -27.26 -14.33
N THR A 195 -3.51 -26.14 -14.31
CA THR A 195 -2.04 -26.10 -14.14
C THR A 195 -1.63 -25.61 -12.77
N VAL A 196 -2.40 -24.69 -12.20
CA VAL A 196 -2.09 -24.05 -10.92
C VAL A 196 -3.29 -24.17 -10.00
N SER A 197 -3.02 -24.59 -8.76
CA SER A 197 -3.96 -24.50 -7.66
C SER A 197 -3.63 -23.28 -6.82
N VAL A 198 -4.64 -22.44 -6.60
CA VAL A 198 -4.55 -21.23 -5.79
C VAL A 198 -5.53 -21.34 -4.63
N GLY A 199 -5.19 -20.81 -3.46
CA GLY A 199 -6.17 -20.66 -2.39
C GLY A 199 -5.93 -19.42 -1.57
N CYS A 200 -7.00 -18.86 -1.02
CA CYS A 200 -6.92 -17.74 -0.10
C CYS A 200 -6.94 -18.22 1.35
N PHE A 201 -6.26 -17.48 2.22
CA PHE A 201 -6.15 -17.77 3.65
C PHE A 201 -6.18 -16.46 4.44
N PHE A 202 -6.50 -16.55 5.72
CA PHE A 202 -6.54 -15.39 6.60
C PHE A 202 -5.12 -14.95 6.96
N ASP A 203 -4.76 -13.71 6.62
CA ASP A 203 -3.39 -13.21 6.72
C ASP A 203 -3.12 -12.36 7.97
N GLY A 204 -4.15 -11.96 8.71
CA GLY A 204 -3.99 -11.12 9.91
C GLY A 204 -3.65 -9.65 9.60
N ASN A 205 -3.74 -9.20 8.35
CA ASN A 205 -3.52 -7.78 8.00
C ASN A 205 -4.77 -6.89 8.17
N GLY A 206 -5.93 -7.48 8.47
CA GLY A 206 -7.20 -6.81 8.72
C GLY A 206 -8.36 -7.80 8.72
N LEU A 207 -9.56 -7.37 9.08
CA LEU A 207 -10.73 -8.25 9.22
C LEU A 207 -11.12 -8.97 7.91
N THR A 208 -10.97 -8.33 6.75
CA THR A 208 -11.25 -8.93 5.44
C THR A 208 -10.01 -9.20 4.60
N SER A 209 -8.83 -8.93 5.15
CA SER A 209 -7.59 -9.11 4.40
C SER A 209 -7.30 -10.60 4.20
N CYS A 210 -6.67 -10.92 3.06
CA CYS A 210 -6.29 -12.28 2.76
C CYS A 210 -4.89 -12.39 2.16
N GLY A 211 -4.27 -13.53 2.40
CA GLY A 211 -3.09 -13.97 1.67
C GLY A 211 -3.47 -14.98 0.61
N TRP A 212 -2.58 -15.19 -0.36
CA TRP A 212 -2.75 -16.14 -1.45
C TRP A 212 -1.61 -17.15 -1.47
N TRP A 213 -1.92 -18.44 -1.60
CA TRP A 213 -0.91 -19.47 -1.85
C TRP A 213 -1.06 -20.05 -3.25
N PHE A 214 0.07 -20.40 -3.85
CA PHE A 214 0.16 -20.95 -5.20
C PHE A 214 0.95 -22.26 -5.17
N LYS A 215 0.44 -23.27 -5.86
CA LYS A 215 1.16 -24.53 -6.12
C LYS A 215 0.75 -25.13 -7.46
N PRO A 216 1.52 -26.06 -8.04
CA PRO A 216 1.10 -26.77 -9.24
C PRO A 216 -0.09 -27.67 -8.91
N THR A 217 -1.08 -27.78 -9.81
CA THR A 217 -2.22 -28.71 -9.62
C THR A 217 -1.74 -30.15 -9.46
N VAL A 218 -0.70 -30.53 -10.21
CA VAL A 218 0.01 -31.80 -10.08
C VAL A 218 1.35 -31.54 -9.37
N SER A 219 1.32 -31.57 -8.04
CA SER A 219 2.52 -31.45 -7.19
C SER A 219 2.92 -32.82 -6.62
N LYS A 220 4.22 -33.11 -6.53
CA LYS A 220 4.72 -34.31 -5.82
C LYS A 220 4.56 -34.17 -4.31
N ASP A 221 4.46 -32.94 -3.81
CA ASP A 221 4.19 -32.63 -2.42
C ASP A 221 2.91 -31.77 -2.34
N PRO A 222 1.72 -32.40 -2.17
CA PRO A 222 0.46 -31.68 -2.18
C PRO A 222 0.28 -30.76 -0.97
N LEU A 223 1.13 -30.89 0.06
CA LEU A 223 1.03 -30.15 1.32
C LEU A 223 1.87 -28.87 1.32
N THR A 224 2.79 -28.71 0.36
CA THR A 224 3.70 -27.57 0.30
C THR A 224 3.32 -26.60 -0.81
N ALA A 225 3.12 -25.33 -0.44
CA ALA A 225 2.96 -24.24 -1.40
C ALA A 225 4.32 -23.82 -1.99
N ASP A 226 4.35 -23.50 -3.28
CA ASP A 226 5.55 -22.91 -3.89
C ASP A 226 5.73 -21.46 -3.45
N VAL A 227 4.62 -20.71 -3.44
CA VAL A 227 4.58 -19.29 -3.09
C VAL A 227 3.43 -19.04 -2.13
N VAL A 228 3.71 -18.23 -1.12
CA VAL A 228 2.70 -17.61 -0.26
C VAL A 228 2.88 -16.11 -0.37
N TYR A 229 1.80 -15.39 -0.66
CA TYR A 229 1.77 -13.95 -0.81
C TYR A 229 0.99 -13.31 0.34
N PHE A 230 1.57 -12.27 0.90
CA PHE A 230 0.97 -11.37 1.87
C PHE A 230 0.93 -9.96 1.27
N PRO A 231 -0.20 -9.24 1.36
CA PRO A 231 -0.30 -7.88 0.84
C PRO A 231 0.65 -6.92 1.56
N SER A 232 0.93 -7.15 2.85
CA SER A 232 1.76 -6.32 3.72
C SER A 232 2.62 -7.18 4.64
N ASP A 233 3.81 -6.69 5.01
CA ASP A 233 4.59 -7.25 6.12
C ASP A 233 4.29 -6.57 7.48
N GLN A 234 3.37 -5.61 7.50
CA GLN A 234 2.84 -4.93 8.68
C GLN A 234 1.40 -5.38 8.97
N PHE A 235 1.25 -6.14 10.04
CA PHE A 235 0.00 -6.77 10.49
C PHE A 235 -0.67 -5.92 11.56
N ILE A 236 -1.99 -5.97 11.62
CA ILE A 236 -2.75 -5.15 12.58
C ILE A 236 -2.90 -5.93 13.88
N ALA A 237 -2.57 -5.28 14.99
CA ALA A 237 -2.78 -5.80 16.33
C ALA A 237 -4.21 -5.46 16.82
N SER A 238 -5.22 -6.00 16.14
CA SER A 238 -6.63 -5.82 16.54
C SER A 238 -7.10 -6.97 17.44
N PRO A 239 -7.89 -6.68 18.50
CA PRO A 239 -8.52 -7.74 19.28
C PRO A 239 -9.62 -8.47 18.49
N LEU A 240 -10.03 -7.99 17.31
CA LEU A 240 -11.16 -8.54 16.56
C LEU A 240 -10.75 -9.60 15.53
N THR A 241 -9.54 -9.48 14.99
CA THR A 241 -9.03 -10.31 13.90
C THR A 241 -8.68 -11.72 14.38
N PRO A 242 -9.01 -12.78 13.62
CA PRO A 242 -8.55 -14.12 13.92
C PRO A 242 -7.03 -14.20 13.78
N PRO A 243 -6.39 -15.16 14.46
CA PRO A 243 -4.97 -15.37 14.32
C PRO A 243 -4.62 -15.78 12.89
N LEU A 244 -3.44 -15.36 12.46
CA LEU A 244 -2.84 -15.77 11.19
C LEU A 244 -2.86 -17.29 11.00
N GLN A 245 -3.24 -17.75 9.81
CA GLN A 245 -3.23 -19.18 9.47
C GLN A 245 -1.80 -19.68 9.17
N THR A 246 -1.07 -20.05 10.22
CA THR A 246 0.35 -20.43 10.15
C THR A 246 0.64 -21.72 9.38
N THR A 247 -0.33 -22.63 9.26
CA THR A 247 -0.16 -23.94 8.60
C THR A 247 0.26 -23.81 7.14
N VAL A 248 -0.19 -22.77 6.45
CA VAL A 248 0.17 -22.46 5.06
C VAL A 248 1.62 -21.97 4.96
N ILE A 249 2.09 -21.26 6.00
CA ILE A 249 3.41 -20.63 6.05
C ILE A 249 4.50 -21.63 6.44
N GLU A 250 4.20 -22.55 7.36
CA GLU A 250 5.11 -23.62 7.78
C GLU A 250 5.50 -24.55 6.62
N LYS A 251 4.64 -24.63 5.59
CA LYS A 251 4.81 -25.49 4.43
C LYS A 251 4.84 -24.67 3.14
N CYS A 252 5.75 -23.71 3.04
CA CYS A 252 5.97 -22.97 1.81
C CYS A 252 7.46 -22.81 1.46
N ARG A 253 7.76 -22.68 0.16
CA ARG A 253 9.14 -22.50 -0.33
C ARG A 253 9.55 -21.04 -0.39
N SER A 254 8.63 -20.17 -0.79
CA SER A 254 8.85 -18.72 -0.88
C SER A 254 7.68 -17.96 -0.25
N ILE A 255 7.99 -16.89 0.49
CA ILE A 255 7.03 -15.90 0.98
C ILE A 255 7.28 -14.59 0.23
N ILE A 256 6.23 -13.95 -0.24
CA ILE A 256 6.25 -12.63 -0.85
C ILE A 256 5.49 -11.68 0.07
N PHE A 257 6.11 -10.55 0.41
CA PHE A 257 5.44 -9.40 1.01
C PHE A 257 5.31 -8.29 -0.03
N GLY A 258 4.08 -7.91 -0.36
CA GLY A 258 3.79 -6.91 -1.38
C GLY A 258 4.19 -5.49 -0.96
N SER A 259 3.87 -5.10 0.28
CA SER A 259 4.03 -3.73 0.79
C SER A 259 4.65 -3.70 2.19
N HIS A 260 5.10 -2.51 2.57
CA HIS A 260 5.61 -2.11 3.88
C HIS A 260 5.11 -0.70 4.23
N PRO A 261 3.85 -0.56 4.68
CA PRO A 261 3.36 0.73 5.11
C PRO A 261 4.16 1.20 6.34
N GLN A 262 4.81 2.36 6.24
CA GLN A 262 5.57 2.96 7.34
C GLN A 262 5.07 4.37 7.65
N LEU A 263 4.95 4.67 8.94
CA LEU A 263 4.96 6.05 9.43
C LEU A 263 6.35 6.66 9.34
N ALA A 264 6.39 7.97 9.08
CA ALA A 264 7.60 8.76 9.21
C ALA A 264 8.14 8.66 10.65
N GLU A 265 9.47 8.68 10.79
CA GLU A 265 10.13 8.52 12.10
C GLU A 265 9.75 9.64 13.09
N SER A 266 9.46 10.84 12.59
CA SER A 266 8.91 11.94 13.39
C SER A 266 7.52 11.60 13.93
N GLU A 267 6.61 11.10 13.09
CA GLU A 267 5.24 10.75 13.47
C GLU A 267 5.21 9.54 14.41
N ARG A 268 6.09 8.54 14.19
CA ARG A 268 6.13 7.32 15.00
C ARG A 268 6.48 7.56 16.46
N ARG A 269 7.29 8.58 16.76
CA ARG A 269 7.69 8.91 18.15
C ARG A 269 6.52 9.37 19.02
N ASP A 270 5.56 10.03 18.40
CA ASP A 270 4.39 10.60 19.07
C ASP A 270 3.11 9.78 18.79
N ALA A 271 3.24 8.63 18.11
CA ALA A 271 2.13 7.77 17.77
C ALA A 271 1.78 6.82 18.93
N ILE A 272 0.48 6.60 19.11
CA ILE A 272 -0.08 5.58 19.99
C ILE A 272 0.10 4.23 19.31
N LEU A 273 0.83 3.30 19.91
CA LEU A 273 1.26 2.05 19.23
C LEU A 273 0.47 0.81 19.64
N ASP A 274 -0.34 0.89 20.69
CA ASP A 274 -1.17 -0.23 21.13
C ASP A 274 -2.58 0.18 21.59
N MET A 275 -3.50 -0.78 21.55
CA MET A 275 -4.91 -0.57 21.89
C MET A 275 -5.13 -0.15 23.35
N LYS A 276 -4.25 -0.55 24.28
CA LYS A 276 -4.38 -0.20 25.70
C LYS A 276 -4.06 1.28 25.91
N GLU A 277 -2.99 1.77 25.30
CA GLU A 277 -2.64 3.19 25.31
C GLU A 277 -3.73 4.04 24.61
N LEU A 278 -4.27 3.57 23.48
CA LEU A 278 -5.37 4.22 22.80
C LEU A 278 -6.60 4.35 23.72
N ASN A 279 -7.00 3.27 24.37
CA ASN A 279 -8.14 3.27 25.29
C ASN A 279 -7.91 4.21 26.48
N GLN A 280 -6.71 4.24 27.05
CA GLN A 280 -6.36 5.18 28.12
C GLN A 280 -6.46 6.65 27.66
N THR A 281 -6.00 6.93 26.45
CA THR A 281 -6.06 8.26 25.84
C THR A 281 -7.51 8.71 25.62
N ILE A 282 -8.34 7.82 25.08
CA ILE A 282 -9.78 8.03 24.89
C ILE A 282 -10.46 8.34 26.22
N GLN A 283 -10.20 7.53 27.26
CA GLN A 283 -10.77 7.73 28.60
C GLN A 283 -10.32 9.04 29.24
N ARG A 284 -9.04 9.43 29.07
CA ARG A 284 -8.52 10.71 29.54
C ARG A 284 -9.29 11.88 28.92
N TYR A 285 -9.44 11.90 27.60
CA TYR A 285 -10.16 12.98 26.91
C TYR A 285 -11.63 13.03 27.28
N HIS A 286 -12.26 11.86 27.45
CA HIS A 286 -13.64 11.80 27.93
C HIS A 286 -13.78 12.41 29.34
N ASN A 287 -12.88 12.10 30.27
CA ASN A 287 -12.89 12.67 31.62
C ASN A 287 -12.61 14.19 31.63
N GLU A 288 -11.87 14.69 30.64
CA GLU A 288 -11.63 16.11 30.42
C GLU A 288 -12.82 16.83 29.75
N ASN A 289 -13.95 16.14 29.53
CA ASN A 289 -15.12 16.65 28.78
C ASN A 289 -14.77 17.13 27.37
N LYS A 290 -13.75 16.51 26.76
CA LYS A 290 -13.41 16.75 25.35
C LYS A 290 -14.21 15.79 24.48
N VAL A 291 -14.50 16.25 23.27
CA VAL A 291 -15.11 15.38 22.26
C VAL A 291 -13.99 14.82 21.39
N VAL A 292 -13.95 13.51 21.21
CA VAL A 292 -12.88 12.85 20.45
C VAL A 292 -13.39 12.48 19.06
N VAL A 293 -12.69 12.93 18.04
CA VAL A 293 -12.98 12.66 16.64
C VAL A 293 -11.97 11.65 16.10
N PHE A 294 -12.47 10.51 15.63
CA PHE A 294 -11.68 9.47 15.00
C PHE A 294 -11.77 9.57 13.49
N LEU A 295 -10.62 9.63 12.82
CA LEU A 295 -10.50 9.71 11.36
C LEU A 295 -9.79 8.45 10.84
N GLY A 296 -10.45 7.63 10.01
CA GLY A 296 -9.84 6.43 9.46
C GLY A 296 -10.72 5.68 8.48
N ALA A 297 -10.21 4.63 7.84
CA ALA A 297 -11.02 3.75 7.00
C ALA A 297 -11.99 2.91 7.86
N VAL A 298 -12.98 2.25 7.23
CA VAL A 298 -13.85 1.28 7.92
C VAL A 298 -13.12 -0.06 8.03
N ASP A 299 -12.06 -0.03 8.81
CA ASP A 299 -11.15 -1.15 9.05
C ASP A 299 -11.31 -1.71 10.47
N ASP A 300 -10.51 -2.72 10.77
CA ASP A 300 -10.53 -3.43 12.04
C ASP A 300 -10.16 -2.55 13.24
N VAL A 301 -9.33 -1.52 13.06
CA VAL A 301 -9.01 -0.55 14.11
C VAL A 301 -10.23 0.30 14.42
N MET A 302 -10.91 0.83 13.40
CA MET A 302 -12.14 1.61 13.61
C MET A 302 -13.23 0.77 14.28
N ILE A 303 -13.44 -0.47 13.83
CA ILE A 303 -14.42 -1.37 14.46
C ILE A 303 -14.01 -1.72 15.90
N ALA A 304 -12.71 -1.87 16.19
CA ALA A 304 -12.23 -2.15 17.55
C ALA A 304 -12.46 -0.96 18.48
N VAL A 305 -12.19 0.27 18.02
CA VAL A 305 -12.50 1.50 18.76
C VAL A 305 -14.00 1.59 19.04
N LEU A 306 -14.85 1.43 18.02
CA LEU A 306 -16.31 1.47 18.17
C LEU A 306 -16.82 0.42 19.16
N THR A 307 -16.26 -0.79 19.10
CA THR A 307 -16.55 -1.88 20.04
C THR A 307 -16.12 -1.57 21.47
N THR A 308 -14.95 -0.96 21.67
CA THR A 308 -14.48 -0.57 23.00
C THR A 308 -15.37 0.51 23.61
N LEU A 309 -15.66 1.56 22.83
CA LEU A 309 -16.50 2.68 23.26
C LEU A 309 -17.87 2.18 23.74
N THR A 310 -18.47 1.24 23.02
CA THR A 310 -19.78 0.66 23.35
C THR A 310 -19.76 -0.46 24.39
N LYS A 311 -18.63 -1.12 24.62
CA LYS A 311 -18.50 -2.10 25.72
C LYS A 311 -18.39 -1.40 27.08
N GLU A 312 -17.71 -0.27 27.12
CA GLU A 312 -17.59 0.54 28.34
C GLU A 312 -18.93 1.22 28.71
N THR A 313 -19.72 1.65 27.72
CA THR A 313 -21.04 2.26 27.93
C THR A 313 -22.03 1.32 28.63
N ALA A 314 -21.99 0.02 28.32
CA ALA A 314 -22.88 -0.98 28.92
C ALA A 314 -22.65 -1.22 30.44
N THR A 315 -21.52 -0.77 30.99
CA THR A 315 -21.12 -1.10 32.38
C THR A 315 -21.24 0.04 33.39
N LYS A 316 -21.38 1.31 32.97
CA LYS A 316 -21.24 2.49 33.86
C LYS A 316 -22.43 3.47 33.93
N GLY A 317 -23.54 3.23 33.23
CA GLY A 317 -24.84 3.87 33.50
C GLY A 317 -25.01 5.38 33.22
N LYS A 318 -23.98 6.08 32.73
CA LYS A 318 -24.09 7.40 32.09
C LYS A 318 -23.37 7.35 30.74
N LEU A 319 -24.10 7.67 29.68
CA LEU A 319 -23.78 7.24 28.32
C LEU A 319 -23.06 8.37 27.55
N PRO A 320 -21.83 8.15 27.06
CA PRO A 320 -21.29 8.97 26.00
C PRO A 320 -22.01 8.64 24.68
N LEU A 321 -22.71 9.62 24.10
CA LEU A 321 -23.28 9.48 22.75
C LEU A 321 -22.14 9.29 21.75
N VAL A 322 -22.19 8.20 20.98
CA VAL A 322 -21.24 7.90 19.89
C VAL A 322 -21.93 8.18 18.56
N CYS A 323 -21.39 9.11 17.78
CA CYS A 323 -21.91 9.40 16.45
C CYS A 323 -21.00 8.77 15.40
N PHE A 324 -21.56 7.86 14.60
CA PHE A 324 -20.94 7.40 13.37
C PHE A 324 -21.42 8.32 12.24
N VAL A 325 -20.52 9.12 11.68
CA VAL A 325 -20.87 10.04 10.59
C VAL A 325 -20.84 9.26 9.29
N ASP A 326 -21.93 9.35 8.54
CA ASP A 326 -22.04 8.73 7.24
C ASP A 326 -22.86 9.64 6.32
N GLU A 327 -22.19 10.36 5.43
CA GLU A 327 -22.83 11.19 4.42
C GLU A 327 -23.49 10.31 3.34
N GLY A 328 -24.78 10.55 3.07
CA GLY A 328 -25.54 9.84 2.03
C GLY A 328 -26.38 8.67 2.55
N ASP A 329 -26.36 7.54 1.83
CA ASP A 329 -27.23 6.37 2.07
C ASP A 329 -26.70 5.41 3.15
N THR A 330 -25.93 5.89 4.12
CA THR A 330 -25.36 5.08 5.22
C THR A 330 -24.44 3.93 4.76
N TRP A 331 -23.75 4.09 3.64
CA TRP A 331 -22.96 3.02 3.03
C TRP A 331 -21.75 2.58 3.87
N PHE A 332 -21.09 3.49 4.61
CA PHE A 332 -19.99 3.12 5.50
C PHE A 332 -20.46 2.39 6.76
N PHE A 333 -21.58 2.83 7.34
CA PHE A 333 -22.22 2.14 8.45
C PHE A 333 -22.70 0.75 8.01
N GLN A 334 -23.25 0.64 6.80
CA GLN A 334 -23.58 -0.64 6.20
C GLN A 334 -22.33 -1.51 6.00
N ALA A 335 -21.22 -0.97 5.49
CA ALA A 335 -19.94 -1.68 5.37
C ALA A 335 -19.48 -2.21 6.74
N ALA A 336 -19.46 -1.38 7.77
CA ALA A 336 -19.13 -1.77 9.14
C ALA A 336 -20.05 -2.88 9.67
N SER A 337 -21.35 -2.80 9.37
CA SER A 337 -22.32 -3.80 9.81
C SER A 337 -22.15 -5.16 9.14
N ARG A 338 -21.49 -5.23 7.96
CA ARG A 338 -21.34 -6.48 7.19
C ARG A 338 -20.45 -7.50 7.89
N TYR A 339 -19.50 -7.05 8.72
CA TYR A 339 -18.63 -7.95 9.48
C TYR A 339 -19.41 -8.96 10.34
N GLN A 340 -20.63 -8.64 10.78
CA GLN A 340 -21.46 -9.56 11.55
C GLN A 340 -21.90 -10.81 10.78
N PHE A 341 -21.98 -10.72 9.45
CA PHE A 341 -22.40 -11.81 8.57
C PHE A 341 -21.23 -12.68 8.10
N HIS A 342 -20.01 -12.33 8.53
CA HIS A 342 -18.78 -13.01 8.17
C HIS A 342 -18.04 -13.49 9.44
N PRO A 343 -18.61 -14.44 10.21
CA PRO A 343 -17.98 -14.96 11.41
C PRO A 343 -16.56 -15.50 11.16
N GLU A 344 -16.28 -16.03 9.96
CA GLU A 344 -14.96 -16.49 9.53
C GLU A 344 -13.87 -15.41 9.62
N CYS A 345 -14.26 -14.14 9.55
CA CYS A 345 -13.38 -12.97 9.62
C CYS A 345 -13.13 -12.50 11.06
N LEU A 346 -13.76 -13.13 12.06
CA LEU A 346 -13.70 -12.71 13.46
C LEU A 346 -12.89 -13.71 14.30
N ASN A 347 -12.39 -13.25 15.45
CA ASN A 347 -11.77 -14.15 16.42
C ASN A 347 -12.77 -15.17 17.01
N GLU A 348 -12.25 -16.19 17.71
CA GLU A 348 -13.06 -17.26 18.32
C GLU A 348 -13.99 -16.80 19.45
N GLU A 349 -13.69 -15.68 20.12
CA GLU A 349 -14.60 -15.11 21.13
C GLU A 349 -15.86 -14.55 20.46
N LEU A 350 -15.70 -13.77 19.40
CA LEU A 350 -16.79 -13.13 18.67
C LEU A 350 -17.61 -14.14 17.86
N LYS A 351 -16.96 -15.14 17.25
CA LYS A 351 -17.65 -16.27 16.63
C LYS A 351 -18.60 -16.98 17.59
N ARG A 352 -18.16 -17.22 18.83
CA ARG A 352 -19.00 -17.86 19.86
C ARG A 352 -20.21 -17.02 20.23
N LYS A 353 -20.10 -15.69 20.22
CA LYS A 353 -21.26 -14.79 20.42
C LYS A 353 -22.31 -14.97 19.34
N ILE A 354 -21.90 -15.00 18.07
CA ILE A 354 -22.80 -15.21 16.92
C ILE A 354 -23.52 -16.55 17.05
N ILE A 355 -22.80 -17.62 17.36
CA ILE A 355 -23.39 -18.96 17.58
C ILE A 355 -24.41 -18.93 18.72
N GLY A 356 -24.16 -18.14 19.76
CA GLY A 356 -25.07 -17.92 20.88
C GLY A 356 -26.25 -16.98 20.57
N GLY A 357 -26.42 -16.52 19.33
CA GLY A 357 -27.49 -15.60 18.93
C GLY A 357 -27.28 -14.15 19.40
N VAL A 358 -26.06 -13.82 19.85
CA VAL A 358 -25.69 -12.48 20.32
C VAL A 358 -24.93 -11.76 19.21
N PRO A 359 -25.26 -10.49 18.89
CA PRO A 359 -24.47 -9.69 17.96
C PRO A 359 -22.98 -9.73 18.33
N PRO A 360 -22.07 -10.00 17.39
CA PRO A 360 -20.64 -10.09 17.67
C PRO A 360 -20.11 -8.74 18.17
N LEU A 361 -20.65 -7.66 17.60
CA LEU A 361 -20.24 -6.29 17.87
C LEU A 361 -21.33 -5.61 18.73
N PRO A 362 -21.01 -5.12 19.94
CA PRO A 362 -22.00 -4.56 20.87
C PRO A 362 -22.78 -3.38 20.30
N TRP A 363 -22.14 -2.58 19.45
CA TRP A 363 -22.75 -1.42 18.80
C TRP A 363 -23.78 -1.76 17.70
N LEU A 364 -23.92 -3.04 17.33
CA LEU A 364 -25.03 -3.51 16.48
C LEU A 364 -26.27 -3.90 17.30
N SER A 365 -26.17 -3.90 18.64
CA SER A 365 -27.32 -4.12 19.50
C SER A 365 -28.31 -2.97 19.39
N SER A 366 -29.60 -3.28 19.47
CA SER A 366 -30.68 -2.30 19.60
C SER A 366 -30.56 -1.42 20.84
N GLU A 367 -29.79 -1.86 21.84
CA GLU A 367 -29.51 -1.12 23.08
C GLU A 367 -28.27 -0.22 22.99
N SER A 368 -27.62 -0.14 21.81
CA SER A 368 -26.43 0.69 21.65
C SER A 368 -26.78 2.17 21.43
N ASP A 369 -25.99 3.06 22.02
CA ASP A 369 -26.08 4.51 21.81
C ASP A 369 -25.28 4.98 20.57
N VAL A 370 -25.02 4.08 19.62
CA VAL A 370 -24.36 4.44 18.37
C VAL A 370 -25.42 4.93 17.40
N VAL A 371 -25.33 6.22 17.08
CA VAL A 371 -26.24 6.84 16.13
C VAL A 371 -25.47 7.07 14.84
N SER A 372 -25.94 6.46 13.75
CA SER A 372 -25.54 6.87 12.41
C SER A 372 -26.19 8.22 12.11
N VAL A 373 -25.38 9.23 11.80
CA VAL A 373 -25.85 10.60 11.54
C VAL A 373 -25.52 10.99 10.11
N THR A 374 -26.57 11.33 9.37
CA THR A 374 -26.48 12.02 8.09
C THR A 374 -26.49 13.54 8.35
N SER A 375 -25.39 14.22 8.01
CA SER A 375 -25.24 15.68 7.82
C SER A 375 -25.93 16.66 8.80
N SER A 376 -26.22 16.28 10.06
CA SER A 376 -26.92 17.14 11.03
C SER A 376 -26.01 17.55 12.21
N PRO A 377 -25.50 18.79 12.24
CA PRO A 377 -24.61 19.29 13.28
C PRO A 377 -25.23 19.32 14.69
N SER A 378 -26.56 19.36 14.78
CA SER A 378 -27.27 19.45 16.06
C SER A 378 -27.13 18.18 16.91
N ARG A 379 -27.01 17.01 16.28
CA ARG A 379 -26.79 15.74 16.99
C ARG A 379 -25.36 15.57 17.50
N LEU A 380 -24.39 16.21 16.84
CA LEU A 380 -22.97 16.15 17.21
C LEU A 380 -22.64 17.00 18.45
N ARG A 381 -23.47 18.01 18.79
CA ARG A 381 -23.29 18.85 19.98
C ARG A 381 -23.26 18.08 21.29
N ASN A 382 -23.95 16.94 21.34
CA ASN A 382 -24.06 16.11 22.54
C ASN A 382 -23.18 14.85 22.45
N ALA A 383 -22.43 14.67 21.36
CA ALA A 383 -21.58 13.52 21.15
C ALA A 383 -20.32 13.63 22.02
N SER A 384 -19.93 12.54 22.67
CA SER A 384 -18.61 12.43 23.31
C SER A 384 -17.57 11.87 22.34
N PHE A 385 -18.02 11.07 21.37
CA PHE A 385 -17.18 10.43 20.38
C PHE A 385 -17.81 10.57 19.00
N VAL A 386 -16.98 10.89 18.01
CA VAL A 386 -17.38 11.01 16.61
C VAL A 386 -16.45 10.12 15.78
N LEU A 387 -17.01 9.16 15.06
CA LEU A 387 -16.26 8.33 14.11
C LEU A 387 -16.58 8.81 12.70
N PHE A 388 -15.53 9.05 11.92
CA PHE A 388 -15.66 9.64 10.60
C PHE A 388 -14.79 8.86 9.59
N PRO A 389 -15.42 8.22 8.58
CA PRO A 389 -14.72 7.54 7.50
C PRO A 389 -13.82 8.48 6.70
N HIS A 390 -12.53 8.14 6.57
CA HIS A 390 -11.53 8.94 5.87
C HIS A 390 -11.89 9.28 4.42
N PRO A 391 -12.53 8.42 3.61
CA PRO A 391 -12.90 8.82 2.25
C PRO A 391 -13.97 9.91 2.19
N GLN A 392 -14.77 10.10 3.25
CA GLN A 392 -15.69 11.24 3.40
C GLN A 392 -14.95 12.51 3.84
N PHE A 393 -13.65 12.43 4.13
CA PHE A 393 -12.91 13.59 4.60
C PHE A 393 -12.69 14.61 3.48
N GLY A 394 -12.64 14.12 2.24
CA GLY A 394 -12.61 14.95 1.04
C GLY A 394 -13.96 15.59 0.67
N CYS A 395 -15.06 15.29 1.38
CA CYS A 395 -16.35 15.95 1.17
C CYS A 395 -16.63 17.05 2.22
N SER A 396 -17.54 17.95 1.85
CA SER A 396 -17.73 19.28 2.45
C SER A 396 -17.94 19.35 3.97
N TYR A 397 -18.36 18.29 4.65
CA TYR A 397 -18.81 18.39 6.03
C TYR A 397 -17.69 18.38 7.07
N ALA A 398 -16.60 17.62 6.85
CA ALA A 398 -15.49 17.52 7.79
C ALA A 398 -14.90 18.91 8.12
N ALA A 399 -14.81 19.79 7.11
CA ALA A 399 -14.41 21.19 7.24
C ALA A 399 -15.21 21.97 8.30
N SER A 400 -16.51 21.71 8.41
CA SER A 400 -17.38 22.38 9.38
C SER A 400 -17.17 21.89 10.82
N LEU A 401 -16.69 20.66 11.02
CA LEU A 401 -16.43 20.10 12.35
C LEU A 401 -15.17 20.70 12.98
N PHE A 402 -14.16 21.02 12.18
CA PHE A 402 -12.88 21.54 12.67
C PHE A 402 -12.95 22.90 13.35
N LEU A 403 -13.91 23.73 12.95
CA LEU A 403 -13.86 25.16 13.24
C LEU A 403 -14.94 25.62 14.22
N ASN A 404 -15.87 24.73 14.60
CA ASN A 404 -17.01 25.08 15.44
C ASN A 404 -16.82 24.75 16.93
N TYR A 405 -15.76 24.03 17.33
CA TYR A 405 -15.58 23.64 18.74
C TYR A 405 -14.11 23.63 19.18
N GLU A 406 -13.80 24.48 20.16
CA GLU A 406 -12.49 24.55 20.80
C GLU A 406 -12.17 23.34 21.72
N ASN A 407 -13.06 22.36 21.84
CA ASN A 407 -12.93 21.20 22.74
C ASN A 407 -12.77 19.85 22.01
N TYR A 408 -12.42 19.84 20.71
CA TYR A 408 -12.14 18.60 19.98
C TYR A 408 -10.69 18.13 20.13
N GLU A 409 -10.52 16.81 20.25
CA GLU A 409 -9.26 16.08 20.05
C GLU A 409 -9.43 15.15 18.86
N PHE A 410 -8.41 15.07 18.00
CA PHE A 410 -8.44 14.29 16.77
C PHE A 410 -7.49 13.11 16.88
N ILE A 411 -7.95 11.91 16.51
CA ILE A 411 -7.12 10.71 16.46
C ILE A 411 -7.25 10.07 15.08
N THR A 412 -6.15 10.01 14.34
CA THR A 412 -6.08 9.29 13.07
C THR A 412 -5.84 7.79 13.34
N LEU A 413 -6.71 6.92 12.83
CA LEU A 413 -6.69 5.47 13.11
C LEU A 413 -6.07 4.62 12.00
N SER A 414 -5.92 5.17 10.79
CA SER A 414 -5.47 4.44 9.60
C SER A 414 -4.22 5.08 9.01
N ASP A 415 -3.41 4.26 8.35
CA ASP A 415 -2.27 4.64 7.51
C ASP A 415 -2.64 5.55 6.33
N ALA A 416 -3.93 5.57 5.96
CA ALA A 416 -4.48 6.48 4.97
C ALA A 416 -4.57 7.93 5.47
N CYS A 417 -4.51 8.21 6.79
CA CYS A 417 -4.60 9.55 7.36
C CYS A 417 -3.23 10.04 7.84
N CYS A 418 -2.57 10.94 7.10
CA CYS A 418 -1.27 11.49 7.49
C CYS A 418 -1.41 12.77 8.31
N ARG A 419 -0.68 12.84 9.43
CA ARG A 419 -0.65 14.00 10.33
C ARG A 419 -0.23 15.27 9.58
N ALA A 420 0.83 15.18 8.78
CA ALA A 420 1.36 16.31 8.01
C ALA A 420 0.35 16.97 7.05
N LEU A 421 -0.72 16.26 6.66
CA LEU A 421 -1.75 16.77 5.74
C LEU A 421 -2.94 17.38 6.49
N LEU A 422 -3.23 16.90 7.69
CA LEU A 422 -4.31 17.43 8.53
C LEU A 422 -3.85 18.62 9.38
N GLU A 423 -2.59 18.66 9.79
CA GLU A 423 -2.04 19.77 10.60
C GLU A 423 -2.28 21.15 9.97
N PRO A 424 -2.07 21.37 8.66
CA PRO A 424 -2.34 22.66 8.02
C PRO A 424 -3.82 23.07 8.02
N LEU A 425 -4.74 22.11 8.19
CA LEU A 425 -6.19 22.34 8.19
C LEU A 425 -6.75 22.57 9.61
N LEU A 426 -5.94 22.33 10.64
CA LEU A 426 -6.34 22.44 12.03
C LEU A 426 -5.97 23.80 12.63
N PRO A 427 -6.85 24.41 13.45
CA PRO A 427 -6.49 25.62 14.20
C PRO A 427 -5.33 25.40 15.19
N ASP A 428 -5.18 24.17 15.72
CA ASP A 428 -4.13 23.77 16.65
C ASP A 428 -3.71 22.31 16.41
N ALA A 429 -2.52 22.14 15.80
CA ALA A 429 -1.95 20.83 15.48
C ALA A 429 -1.64 19.96 16.73
N ARG A 430 -1.52 20.54 17.93
CA ARG A 430 -1.24 19.77 19.16
C ARG A 430 -2.39 18.86 19.57
N ARG A 431 -3.58 19.08 19.01
CA ARG A 431 -4.80 18.31 19.25
C ARG A 431 -4.96 17.12 18.32
N LEU A 432 -4.04 16.98 17.36
CA LEU A 432 -3.98 15.85 16.45
C LEU A 432 -3.06 14.79 17.04
N HIS A 433 -3.54 13.56 17.11
CA HIS A 433 -2.81 12.38 17.54
C HIS A 433 -2.90 11.30 16.46
N THR A 434 -1.91 10.43 16.41
CA THR A 434 -1.87 9.32 15.45
C THR A 434 -1.86 8.00 16.20
N ALA A 435 -2.77 7.10 15.88
CA ALA A 435 -2.73 5.72 16.35
C ALA A 435 -2.20 4.83 15.22
N TRP A 436 -1.14 4.08 15.51
CA TRP A 436 -0.51 3.16 14.59
C TRP A 436 -0.38 1.78 15.21
N LEU A 437 -1.41 0.97 15.00
CA LEU A 437 -1.55 -0.33 15.64
C LEU A 437 -1.02 -1.48 14.75
N ARG A 438 -0.03 -1.17 13.91
CA ARG A 438 0.58 -2.11 12.97
C ARG A 438 2.00 -2.47 13.38
N GLY A 439 2.34 -3.74 13.23
CA GLY A 439 3.69 -4.25 13.46
C GLY A 439 3.96 -5.58 12.74
N PRO A 440 5.21 -6.06 12.72
CA PRO A 440 5.53 -7.35 12.11
C PRO A 440 4.90 -8.50 12.91
N SER A 441 4.45 -9.55 12.22
CA SER A 441 3.98 -10.78 12.88
C SER A 441 5.16 -11.65 13.27
N ALA A 442 5.29 -11.92 14.57
CA ALA A 442 6.31 -12.82 15.12
C ALA A 442 6.22 -14.24 14.53
N GLU A 443 5.01 -14.71 14.22
CA GLU A 443 4.77 -16.00 13.58
C GLU A 443 5.34 -16.03 12.16
N VAL A 444 5.10 -14.99 11.36
CA VAL A 444 5.66 -14.91 10.00
C VAL A 444 7.18 -14.77 10.05
N GLU A 445 7.71 -13.95 10.95
CA GLU A 445 9.17 -13.83 11.14
C GLU A 445 9.81 -15.17 11.55
N LYS A 446 9.14 -15.94 12.41
CA LYS A 446 9.60 -17.28 12.80
C LYS A 446 9.58 -18.24 11.62
N ALA A 447 8.52 -18.23 10.82
CA ALA A 447 8.38 -19.09 9.65
C ALA A 447 9.38 -18.70 8.53
N ALA A 448 9.63 -17.40 8.35
CA ALA A 448 10.62 -16.85 7.44
C ALA A 448 12.05 -17.37 7.68
N LYS A 449 12.40 -17.83 8.88
CA LYS A 449 13.76 -18.33 9.17
C LYS A 449 14.17 -19.53 8.31
N LYS A 450 13.22 -20.32 7.82
CA LYS A 450 13.48 -21.52 6.99
C LYS A 450 13.01 -21.38 5.54
N THR A 451 12.39 -20.25 5.22
CA THR A 451 11.71 -20.01 3.95
C THR A 451 12.38 -18.84 3.23
N ARG A 452 12.41 -18.88 1.90
CA ARG A 452 12.91 -17.73 1.15
C ARG A 452 11.90 -16.59 1.26
N VAL A 453 12.30 -15.45 1.81
CA VAL A 453 11.47 -14.24 1.85
C VAL A 453 11.85 -13.31 0.71
N VAL A 454 10.84 -12.83 0.00
CA VAL A 454 10.92 -11.77 -1.00
C VAL A 454 10.11 -10.59 -0.48
N ARG A 455 10.77 -9.48 -0.20
CA ARG A 455 10.11 -8.21 0.15
C ARG A 455 9.97 -7.42 -1.14
N ALA A 456 8.85 -7.55 -1.83
CA ALA A 456 8.65 -7.01 -3.17
C ALA A 456 8.92 -5.49 -3.18
N TRP A 457 8.46 -4.78 -2.15
CA TRP A 457 8.70 -3.36 -1.93
C TRP A 457 10.20 -2.96 -1.91
N GLN A 458 11.12 -3.85 -1.52
CA GLN A 458 12.57 -3.59 -1.57
C GLN A 458 13.21 -3.89 -2.94
N GLU A 459 12.51 -4.64 -3.79
CA GLU A 459 13.08 -5.25 -4.99
C GLU A 459 12.63 -4.48 -6.23
N ARG A 460 13.52 -3.66 -6.79
CA ARG A 460 13.26 -2.96 -8.06
C ARG A 460 13.65 -3.85 -9.24
N GLY A 461 12.68 -4.60 -9.78
CA GLY A 461 12.83 -5.38 -11.01
C GLY A 461 12.43 -6.85 -10.88
N ARG A 462 12.99 -7.70 -11.75
CA ARG A 462 12.69 -9.14 -11.80
C ARG A 462 13.42 -9.90 -10.69
N VAL A 463 12.66 -10.58 -9.82
CA VAL A 463 13.17 -11.42 -8.74
C VAL A 463 12.85 -12.88 -9.05
N GLU A 464 13.87 -13.70 -9.32
CA GLU A 464 13.70 -15.15 -9.46
C GLU A 464 13.27 -15.79 -8.15
N MET A 465 12.35 -16.74 -8.16
CA MET A 465 11.81 -17.38 -6.94
C MET A 465 11.94 -18.91 -6.94
N ALA A 466 11.85 -19.54 -5.76
CA ALA A 466 11.98 -20.99 -5.64
C ALA A 466 10.63 -21.68 -5.88
N CYS A 467 10.58 -22.60 -6.84
CA CYS A 467 9.42 -23.48 -7.12
C CYS A 467 9.89 -24.93 -7.29
N GLU A 468 8.96 -25.88 -7.32
CA GLU A 468 9.26 -27.31 -7.53
C GLU A 468 10.10 -27.59 -8.77
N ALA A 469 9.80 -26.94 -9.90
CA ALA A 469 10.55 -27.08 -11.15
C ALA A 469 12.03 -26.64 -11.00
N ASN A 470 12.32 -25.64 -10.15
CA ASN A 470 13.66 -25.14 -9.90
C ASN A 470 14.48 -26.03 -8.95
N ALA A 471 13.83 -26.92 -8.19
CA ALA A 471 14.51 -27.84 -7.26
C ALA A 471 15.23 -28.99 -7.99
N LEU A 472 14.74 -29.40 -9.18
CA LEU A 472 15.34 -30.45 -10.00
C LEU A 472 16.63 -30.01 -10.73
N VAL A 473 16.89 -28.71 -10.84
CA VAL A 473 18.07 -28.15 -11.53
C VAL A 473 19.24 -27.88 -10.56
N ARG A 474 19.05 -28.06 -9.24
CA ARG A 474 20.12 -27.88 -8.25
C ARG A 474 20.96 -29.15 -8.07
N LEU A 475 21.83 -29.42 -9.04
CA LEU A 475 23.15 -30.03 -8.79
C LEU A 475 24.18 -28.91 -8.54
N PRO A 476 25.29 -29.17 -7.83
CA PRO A 476 25.84 -28.21 -6.87
C PRO A 476 26.56 -27.04 -7.56
N LEU A 477 25.91 -25.87 -7.54
CA LEU A 477 26.64 -24.61 -7.67
C LEU A 477 27.22 -24.27 -6.29
N ARG A 478 28.55 -24.32 -6.23
CA ARG A 478 29.35 -23.89 -5.08
C ARG A 478 28.85 -22.54 -4.57
N GLN A 479 28.66 -22.45 -3.25
CA GLN A 479 28.36 -21.24 -2.51
C GLN A 479 29.29 -20.10 -2.95
N PHE A 480 28.70 -19.00 -3.42
CA PHE A 480 29.36 -17.70 -3.39
C PHE A 480 28.60 -16.83 -2.40
N SER A 481 29.24 -16.57 -1.27
CA SER A 481 28.83 -15.59 -0.28
C SER A 481 29.07 -14.19 -0.85
N VAL A 482 28.00 -13.41 -1.06
CA VAL A 482 28.12 -11.97 -1.31
C VAL A 482 27.75 -11.27 -0.01
N LYS A 483 28.75 -10.68 0.65
CA LYS A 483 28.55 -9.74 1.76
C LYS A 483 28.00 -8.43 1.20
N ARG A 484 27.04 -7.85 1.94
CA ARG A 484 26.43 -6.54 1.70
C ARG A 484 27.46 -5.42 1.53
N ALA A 485 27.13 -4.46 0.66
CA ALA A 485 27.12 -3.03 0.95
C ALA A 485 26.46 -2.31 -0.22
N ILE A 486 25.35 -1.58 -0.02
CA ILE A 486 25.09 -0.35 -0.78
C ILE A 486 24.42 0.67 0.15
N ASP A 487 25.17 1.75 0.33
CA ASP A 487 24.77 3.06 0.78
C ASP A 487 24.40 3.91 -0.47
N VAL A 488 23.51 4.87 -0.29
CA VAL A 488 22.88 5.66 -1.37
C VAL A 488 23.84 6.73 -1.89
N SER A 489 24.08 6.79 -3.21
CA SER A 489 24.44 7.96 -4.08
C SER A 489 25.49 7.68 -5.17
N ASP A 490 25.24 8.28 -6.34
CA ASP A 490 26.11 8.57 -7.51
C ASP A 490 26.58 7.46 -8.48
N GLY A 491 26.19 7.64 -9.76
CA GLY A 491 26.95 7.31 -10.99
C GLY A 491 27.11 5.83 -11.39
N LEU A 492 27.28 5.57 -12.71
CA LEU A 492 27.66 4.27 -13.27
C LEU A 492 28.98 3.77 -12.61
N LYS A 493 28.93 2.64 -11.87
CA LYS A 493 30.08 2.06 -11.16
C LYS A 493 30.49 0.71 -11.77
N TRP A 494 31.78 0.49 -11.95
CA TRP A 494 32.29 -0.81 -12.38
C TRP A 494 32.49 -1.73 -11.17
N VAL A 495 32.05 -2.97 -11.28
CA VAL A 495 32.16 -4.00 -10.23
C VAL A 495 33.14 -5.07 -10.70
N GLU A 496 34.15 -5.37 -9.88
CA GLU A 496 35.10 -6.45 -10.16
C GLU A 496 34.42 -7.82 -10.04
N ARG A 497 34.59 -8.68 -11.05
CA ARG A 497 34.05 -10.05 -11.05
C ARG A 497 35.19 -11.06 -11.15
N GLY A 498 35.83 -11.30 -10.01
CA GLY A 498 36.95 -12.23 -9.88
C GLY A 498 38.25 -11.71 -10.48
N ASN A 499 39.32 -12.50 -10.37
CA ASN A 499 40.68 -12.07 -10.70
C ASN A 499 40.94 -11.89 -12.20
N LYS A 500 39.99 -11.53 -13.09
CA LYS A 500 40.21 -11.19 -14.53
C LYS A 500 39.20 -10.20 -15.16
N GLU A 501 38.16 -9.73 -14.46
CA GLU A 501 37.04 -9.02 -15.13
C GLU A 501 36.51 -7.79 -14.38
N LEU A 502 36.11 -6.76 -15.14
CA LEU A 502 35.33 -5.59 -14.68
C LEU A 502 33.98 -5.53 -15.42
N VAL A 503 32.89 -5.29 -14.68
CA VAL A 503 31.51 -5.22 -15.23
C VAL A 503 30.87 -3.88 -14.88
N LEU A 504 30.32 -3.17 -15.87
CA LEU A 504 29.68 -1.87 -15.69
C LEU A 504 28.27 -2.02 -15.08
N GLY A 505 28.05 -1.50 -13.87
CA GLY A 505 26.77 -1.47 -13.16
C GLY A 505 26.16 -0.07 -13.08
N GLY A 506 24.91 0.09 -13.52
CA GLY A 506 24.10 1.31 -13.42
C GLY A 506 23.18 1.53 -14.63
N ARG A 507 22.12 2.34 -14.48
CA ARG A 507 21.29 2.84 -15.60
C ARG A 507 21.98 4.06 -16.23
N ALA A 508 21.94 4.15 -17.56
CA ALA A 508 22.30 5.37 -18.27
C ALA A 508 21.22 6.44 -18.05
N CYS A 509 21.65 7.69 -17.82
CA CYS A 509 20.80 8.87 -17.93
C CYS A 509 20.71 9.24 -19.44
N PRO A 510 19.54 9.59 -19.99
CA PRO A 510 19.32 9.71 -21.44
C PRO A 510 19.77 11.07 -21.99
N LEU A 511 20.99 11.51 -21.70
CA LEU A 511 21.55 12.75 -22.25
C LEU A 511 22.99 12.51 -22.69
N ARG A 512 23.14 12.28 -24.01
CA ARG A 512 24.34 11.94 -24.82
C ARG A 512 24.90 10.53 -24.60
N GLU A 513 24.72 9.69 -25.63
CA GLU A 513 25.23 8.32 -25.71
C GLU A 513 26.77 8.30 -25.87
N GLU A 514 27.51 8.31 -24.75
CA GLU A 514 28.93 7.89 -24.74
C GLU A 514 28.97 6.36 -24.83
N THR A 515 29.63 5.82 -25.85
CA THR A 515 29.74 4.37 -26.03
C THR A 515 30.64 3.75 -24.95
N PRO A 516 30.45 2.47 -24.57
CA PRO A 516 31.31 1.80 -23.58
C PRO A 516 32.81 1.84 -23.93
N LEU A 517 33.15 1.88 -25.23
CA LEU A 517 34.53 1.99 -25.69
C LEU A 517 35.11 3.39 -25.43
N GLU A 518 34.34 4.45 -25.70
CA GLU A 518 34.75 5.84 -25.44
C GLU A 518 34.93 6.09 -23.94
N ALA A 519 34.01 5.59 -23.10
CA ALA A 519 34.13 5.69 -21.65
C ALA A 519 35.39 4.98 -21.11
N VAL A 520 35.73 3.81 -21.66
CA VAL A 520 36.92 3.05 -21.28
C VAL A 520 38.20 3.72 -21.77
N GLU A 521 38.21 4.24 -23.00
CA GLU A 521 39.34 5.00 -23.53
C GLU A 521 39.62 6.25 -22.70
N LYS A 522 38.59 7.05 -22.43
CA LYS A 522 38.69 8.29 -21.65
C LYS A 522 39.22 8.04 -20.25
N LYS A 523 38.80 6.96 -19.59
CA LYS A 523 39.30 6.58 -18.27
C LYS A 523 40.74 6.06 -18.37
N ALA A 524 41.06 5.22 -19.34
CA ALA A 524 42.41 4.66 -19.54
C ALA A 524 43.47 5.74 -19.85
N ARG A 525 43.11 6.85 -20.50
CA ARG A 525 44.00 8.01 -20.72
C ARG A 525 44.54 8.64 -19.42
N GLN A 526 43.90 8.40 -18.28
CA GLN A 526 44.40 8.85 -16.97
C GLN A 526 45.63 8.06 -16.49
N LEU A 527 45.90 6.89 -17.07
CA LEU A 527 47.07 6.06 -16.75
C LEU A 527 48.25 6.25 -17.72
N GLY A 528 48.05 7.00 -18.81
CA GLY A 528 49.07 7.27 -19.82
C GLY A 528 48.49 7.38 -21.23
N GLU A 529 49.37 7.48 -22.24
CA GLU A 529 48.94 7.43 -23.63
C GLU A 529 48.31 6.08 -23.98
N VAL A 530 47.23 6.13 -24.75
CA VAL A 530 46.47 4.93 -25.16
C VAL A 530 46.35 4.86 -26.68
N GLU A 531 46.42 3.64 -27.20
CA GLU A 531 46.11 3.32 -28.59
C GLU A 531 44.85 2.46 -28.64
N VAL A 532 43.88 2.83 -29.48
CA VAL A 532 42.64 2.07 -29.68
C VAL A 532 42.65 1.41 -31.05
N LYS A 533 42.55 0.07 -31.06
CA LYS A 533 42.50 -0.71 -32.30
C LYS A 533 41.58 -1.93 -32.12
N ASP A 534 40.68 -2.15 -33.08
CA ASP A 534 39.76 -3.31 -33.11
C ASP A 534 38.98 -3.55 -31.79
N GLY A 535 38.52 -2.48 -31.13
CA GLY A 535 37.77 -2.55 -29.87
C GLY A 535 38.62 -2.87 -28.63
N VAL A 536 39.95 -2.74 -28.74
CA VAL A 536 40.91 -2.92 -27.65
C VAL A 536 41.63 -1.60 -27.39
N VAL A 537 41.60 -1.13 -26.13
CA VAL A 537 42.34 0.03 -25.65
C VAL A 537 43.66 -0.47 -25.04
N THR A 538 44.80 -0.07 -25.59
CA THR A 538 46.12 -0.45 -25.11
C THR A 538 46.79 0.74 -24.44
N ILE A 539 47.19 0.60 -23.17
CA ILE A 539 47.94 1.63 -22.45
C ILE A 539 49.43 1.48 -22.81
N LEU A 540 49.97 2.42 -23.58
CA LEU A 540 51.29 2.28 -24.21
C LEU A 540 52.43 2.20 -23.20
N SER A 541 52.29 2.87 -22.05
CA SER A 541 53.31 2.89 -20.99
C SER A 541 53.46 1.54 -20.26
N THR A 542 52.41 0.73 -20.22
CA THR A 542 52.38 -0.55 -19.48
C THR A 542 52.17 -1.77 -20.37
N GLY A 543 51.75 -1.58 -21.63
CA GLY A 543 51.38 -2.66 -22.55
C GLY A 543 50.04 -3.34 -22.23
N VAL A 544 49.31 -2.87 -21.21
CA VAL A 544 48.04 -3.47 -20.77
C VAL A 544 46.96 -3.25 -21.82
N LYS A 545 46.23 -4.32 -22.16
CA LYS A 545 45.14 -4.30 -23.15
C LYS A 545 43.78 -4.46 -22.49
N LEU A 546 42.87 -3.52 -22.76
CA LEU A 546 41.49 -3.52 -22.27
C LEU A 546 40.57 -3.81 -23.44
N ARG A 547 40.00 -5.01 -23.50
CA ARG A 547 39.04 -5.39 -24.54
C ARG A 547 37.62 -5.14 -24.05
N VAL A 548 36.85 -4.37 -24.82
CA VAL A 548 35.46 -4.06 -24.49
C VAL A 548 34.54 -5.09 -25.15
N GLU A 549 33.79 -5.84 -24.34
CA GLU A 549 32.83 -6.86 -24.78
C GLU A 549 31.43 -6.50 -24.24
N GLY A 550 30.70 -5.68 -24.99
CA GLY A 550 29.42 -5.11 -24.57
C GLY A 550 29.59 -4.18 -23.37
N ARG A 551 29.07 -4.56 -22.19
CA ARG A 551 29.25 -3.82 -20.91
C ARG A 551 30.37 -4.37 -20.04
N ARG A 552 31.24 -5.23 -20.58
CA ARG A 552 32.36 -5.85 -19.86
C ARG A 552 33.69 -5.34 -20.40
N VAL A 553 34.66 -5.19 -19.50
CA VAL A 553 36.05 -4.89 -19.87
C VAL A 553 36.93 -6.03 -19.38
N VAL A 554 37.62 -6.66 -20.31
CA VAL A 554 38.56 -7.75 -20.05
C VAL A 554 39.97 -7.20 -20.10
N ILE A 555 40.69 -7.31 -18.99
CA ILE A 555 42.11 -6.92 -18.89
C ILE A 555 42.96 -8.09 -19.40
N LYS A 556 43.73 -7.86 -20.46
CA LYS A 556 44.66 -8.82 -21.07
C LYS A 556 46.09 -8.32 -20.94
N ASP A 557 47.02 -9.27 -20.84
CA ASP A 557 48.47 -9.05 -20.90
C ASP A 557 49.01 -8.04 -19.86
N ALA A 558 48.49 -8.07 -18.63
CA ALA A 558 48.89 -7.17 -17.54
C ALA A 558 49.69 -7.90 -16.44
N LYS A 559 50.79 -7.28 -15.98
CA LYS A 559 51.46 -7.67 -14.73
C LYS A 559 50.56 -7.34 -13.54
N GLU A 560 50.73 -8.07 -12.43
CA GLU A 560 49.89 -7.97 -11.23
C GLU A 560 49.75 -6.53 -10.69
N GLU A 561 50.83 -5.75 -10.72
CA GLU A 561 50.87 -4.36 -10.23
C GLU A 561 50.14 -3.39 -11.15
N ASP A 562 50.37 -3.48 -12.47
CA ASP A 562 49.69 -2.66 -13.47
C ASP A 562 48.19 -2.97 -13.51
N ARG A 563 47.85 -4.23 -13.33
CA ARG A 563 46.47 -4.70 -13.21
C ARG A 563 45.77 -4.10 -11.99
N LYS A 564 46.43 -4.06 -10.81
CA LYS A 564 45.86 -3.41 -9.62
C LYS A 564 45.63 -1.92 -9.85
N ARG A 565 46.53 -1.24 -10.55
CA ARG A 565 46.39 0.18 -10.92
C ARG A 565 45.19 0.41 -11.86
N VAL A 566 45.01 -0.46 -12.85
CA VAL A 566 43.83 -0.41 -13.73
C VAL A 566 42.56 -0.68 -12.93
N LEU A 567 42.53 -1.72 -12.09
CA LEU A 567 41.34 -2.01 -11.27
C LEU A 567 40.96 -0.85 -10.36
N ALA A 568 41.96 -0.22 -9.69
CA ALA A 568 41.75 0.94 -8.81
C ALA A 568 41.23 2.18 -9.55
N LEU A 569 41.56 2.34 -10.84
CA LEU A 569 41.03 3.43 -11.65
C LEU A 569 39.55 3.20 -12.02
N PHE A 570 39.14 1.94 -12.17
CA PHE A 570 37.80 1.59 -12.65
C PHE A 570 36.79 1.36 -11.53
N SER A 571 37.22 0.87 -10.35
CA SER A 571 36.44 0.87 -9.10
C SER A 571 36.06 2.27 -8.67
#